data_AF-A0A2N3BB03-F1
#
_entry.id   AF-A0A2N3BB03-F1
#
_cell.length_a   1.000
_cell.length_b   1.000
_cell.length_c   1.000
_cell.angle_alpha   90.00
_cell.angle_beta   90.00
_cell.angle_gamma   90.00
#
_symmetry.space_group_name_H-M   'P 1'
#
loop_
_entity.id
_entity.type
_entity.pdbx_description
1 polymer ?
#
loop_
_entity_poly.entity_id
_entity_poly.type
_entity_poly.pdbx_seq_one_letter_code
_entity_poly.pdbx_strand_id
1 'polypeptide(L)'
;MRIEDGDTNHLSIFALAPQPLLIELGRLLGDITPADVFQLRREPSGWRWQPAKPPLDLVLDEITGEGDDIGLILGLSATVDFDRARSVLPSAPIYRLSIAEPQRDCIGSQEDLAQLRAALRSIYDEISRRHGRKACIHLFPVVPVSVAVEIGRVWMPKADLPMTIYDEHRAKGGFHPCHHLGTDLNPMEDAA
;
A
#
# COMPACT_ATOMS: atom_id res chain seq x y z
N MET A 1 -7.83 -17.33 -3.89
CA MET A 1 -9.13 -17.56 -3.22
C MET A 1 -10.19 -16.97 -4.13
N ARG A 2 -10.93 -17.78 -4.87
CA ARG A 2 -12.00 -17.33 -5.75
C ARG A 2 -13.29 -17.54 -4.96
N ILE A 3 -13.98 -16.45 -4.60
CA ILE A 3 -15.29 -16.52 -3.95
C ILE A 3 -16.27 -16.91 -5.05
N GLU A 4 -16.31 -18.19 -5.40
CA GLU A 4 -17.12 -18.73 -6.52
C GLU A 4 -18.50 -19.22 -6.10
N ASP A 5 -18.84 -19.16 -4.82
CA ASP A 5 -20.20 -19.42 -4.35
C ASP A 5 -20.87 -18.09 -4.02
N GLY A 6 -21.77 -17.66 -4.89
CA GLY A 6 -22.42 -16.33 -4.93
C GLY A 6 -23.35 -16.00 -3.75
N ASP A 7 -22.96 -16.37 -2.53
CA ASP A 7 -23.71 -16.07 -1.30
C ASP A 7 -22.93 -15.12 -0.36
N THR A 8 -21.66 -14.86 -0.65
CA THR A 8 -20.86 -13.90 0.15
C THR A 8 -20.85 -12.52 -0.52
N ASN A 9 -21.84 -11.70 -0.17
CA ASN A 9 -21.99 -10.33 -0.69
C ASN A 9 -21.09 -9.30 -0.01
N HIS A 10 -20.37 -9.69 1.05
CA HIS A 10 -19.56 -8.77 1.84
C HIS A 10 -18.47 -9.51 2.64
N LEU A 11 -17.29 -8.89 2.78
CA LEU A 11 -16.19 -9.37 3.63
C LEU A 11 -15.88 -8.38 4.75
N SER A 12 -15.91 -8.85 5.99
CA SER A 12 -15.32 -8.11 7.12
C SER A 12 -13.91 -8.63 7.40
N ILE A 13 -12.91 -7.78 7.19
CA ILE A 13 -11.49 -8.15 7.24
C ILE A 13 -10.85 -7.54 8.49
N PHE A 14 -10.35 -8.38 9.38
CA PHE A 14 -9.68 -7.96 10.61
C PHE A 14 -8.17 -8.16 10.43
N ALA A 15 -7.48 -7.11 9.97
CA ALA A 15 -6.10 -7.20 9.55
C ALA A 15 -5.14 -7.37 10.75
N LEU A 16 -4.35 -8.45 10.75
CA LEU A 16 -3.27 -8.69 11.71
C LEU A 16 -2.19 -9.60 11.10
N ALA A 17 -1.22 -8.99 10.41
CA ALA A 17 -0.06 -9.66 9.85
C ALA A 17 1.02 -8.62 9.48
N PRO A 18 2.25 -9.05 9.13
CA PRO A 18 3.22 -8.20 8.44
C PRO A 18 2.62 -7.51 7.20
N GLN A 19 3.03 -6.26 6.95
CA GLN A 19 2.48 -5.44 5.87
C GLN A 19 2.56 -6.12 4.49
N PRO A 20 3.66 -6.77 4.08
CA PRO A 20 3.72 -7.42 2.76
C PRO A 20 2.66 -8.49 2.56
N LEU A 21 2.36 -9.28 3.60
CA LEU A 21 1.32 -10.30 3.55
C LEU A 21 -0.09 -9.69 3.49
N LEU A 22 -0.31 -8.58 4.19
CA LEU A 22 -1.58 -7.85 4.13
C LEU A 22 -1.81 -7.21 2.76
N ILE A 23 -0.74 -6.69 2.14
CA ILE A 23 -0.81 -6.15 0.78
C ILE A 23 -1.13 -7.28 -0.21
N GLU A 24 -0.47 -8.43 -0.11
CA GLU A 24 -0.79 -9.57 -0.98
C GLU A 24 -2.21 -10.09 -0.76
N LEU A 25 -2.67 -10.17 0.50
CA LEU A 25 -4.06 -10.49 0.82
C LEU A 25 -5.00 -9.50 0.12
N GLY A 26 -4.73 -8.20 0.22
CA GLY A 26 -5.51 -7.18 -0.45
C GLY A 26 -5.59 -7.39 -1.95
N ARG A 27 -4.46 -7.67 -2.60
CA ARG A 27 -4.39 -7.95 -4.04
C ARG A 27 -5.22 -9.16 -4.43
N LEU A 28 -5.17 -10.23 -3.64
CA LEU A 28 -5.95 -11.45 -3.90
C LEU A 28 -7.45 -11.24 -3.75
N LEU A 29 -7.87 -10.30 -2.91
CA LEU A 29 -9.27 -9.93 -2.74
C LEU A 29 -9.77 -8.97 -3.83
N GLY A 30 -8.88 -8.13 -4.37
CA GLY A 30 -9.21 -7.08 -5.34
C GLY A 30 -10.21 -6.06 -4.80
N ASP A 31 -10.74 -5.22 -5.68
CA ASP A 31 -11.73 -4.18 -5.34
C ASP A 31 -13.17 -4.51 -5.75
N ILE A 32 -13.40 -5.68 -6.36
CA ILE A 32 -14.74 -6.12 -6.82
C ILE A 32 -15.63 -6.50 -5.63
N THR A 33 -15.12 -7.31 -4.70
CA THR A 33 -15.91 -7.78 -3.55
C THR A 33 -16.05 -6.66 -2.52
N PRO A 34 -17.27 -6.25 -2.15
CA PRO A 34 -17.47 -5.28 -1.07
C PRO A 34 -16.80 -5.78 0.23
N ALA A 35 -16.00 -4.92 0.86
CA ALA A 35 -15.32 -5.30 2.08
C ALA A 35 -15.12 -4.13 3.05
N ASP A 36 -15.27 -4.42 4.33
CA ASP A 36 -14.91 -3.56 5.43
C ASP A 36 -13.58 -4.04 6.02
N VAL A 37 -12.51 -3.25 5.84
CA VAL A 37 -11.18 -3.55 6.38
C VAL A 37 -11.01 -2.83 7.71
N PHE A 38 -11.09 -3.57 8.81
CA PHE A 38 -10.99 -3.00 10.15
C PHE A 38 -9.54 -2.77 10.57
N GLN A 39 -9.27 -1.60 11.14
CA GLN A 39 -7.98 -1.26 11.75
C GLN A 39 -7.90 -1.83 13.17
N LEU A 40 -6.83 -2.58 13.46
CA LEU A 40 -6.50 -2.97 14.83
C LEU A 40 -5.97 -1.75 15.60
N ARG A 41 -6.73 -1.28 16.59
CA ARG A 41 -6.25 -0.28 17.54
C ARG A 41 -5.46 -0.92 18.67
N ARG A 42 -4.49 -0.19 19.19
CA ARG A 42 -3.68 -0.63 20.33
C ARG A 42 -4.32 -0.25 21.67
N GLU A 43 -4.92 0.94 21.76
CA GLU A 43 -5.47 1.44 23.02
C GLU A 43 -6.77 2.27 22.83
N PRO A 44 -7.91 1.87 23.44
CA PRO A 44 -8.19 0.49 23.89
C PRO A 44 -8.09 -0.49 22.71
N SER A 45 -7.58 -1.68 22.99
CA SER A 45 -7.38 -2.70 21.96
C SER A 45 -8.70 -3.17 21.36
N GLY A 46 -8.74 -3.30 20.04
CA GLY A 46 -9.88 -3.81 19.29
C GLY A 46 -10.01 -3.18 17.91
N TRP A 47 -11.11 -3.50 17.24
CA TRP A 47 -11.39 -3.11 15.85
C TRP A 47 -12.60 -2.17 15.72
N ARG A 48 -12.97 -1.50 16.80
CA ARG A 48 -14.13 -0.60 16.79
C ARG A 48 -13.79 0.70 16.08
N TRP A 49 -14.64 1.07 15.12
CA TRP A 49 -14.61 2.41 14.53
C TRP A 49 -14.79 3.49 15.59
N GLN A 50 -14.17 4.62 15.34
CA GLN A 50 -14.27 5.81 16.18
C GLN A 50 -15.33 6.75 15.61
N PRO A 51 -15.84 7.68 16.45
CA PRO A 51 -16.59 8.81 15.94
C PRO A 51 -15.78 9.53 14.86
N ALA A 52 -16.50 10.07 13.87
CA ALA A 52 -15.90 10.80 12.77
C ALA A 52 -14.97 11.91 13.29
N LYS A 53 -13.77 11.96 12.72
CA LYS A 53 -12.77 13.01 12.94
C LYS A 53 -12.71 13.91 11.69
N PRO A 54 -12.01 15.05 11.75
CA PRO A 54 -11.65 15.77 10.54
C PRO A 54 -10.96 14.84 9.52
N PRO A 55 -11.13 15.10 8.21
CA PRO A 55 -10.45 14.35 7.15
C PRO A 55 -8.94 14.26 7.36
N LEU A 56 -8.31 13.22 6.81
CA LEU A 56 -6.87 13.08 6.83
C LEU A 56 -6.26 14.19 5.96
N ASP A 57 -5.35 14.97 6.56
CA ASP A 57 -4.58 15.96 5.83
C ASP A 57 -3.43 15.26 5.07
N LEU A 58 -3.78 14.67 3.93
CA LEU A 58 -2.87 13.92 3.08
C LEU A 58 -1.96 14.88 2.30
N VAL A 59 -0.66 14.71 2.47
CA VAL A 59 0.38 15.50 1.79
C VAL A 59 1.20 14.58 0.90
N LEU A 60 1.26 14.92 -0.40
CA LEU A 60 2.11 14.24 -1.37
C LEU A 60 3.32 15.14 -1.68
N ASP A 61 4.48 14.73 -1.20
CA ASP A 61 5.75 15.35 -1.54
C ASP A 61 6.49 14.51 -2.59
N GLU A 62 7.38 15.14 -3.35
CA GLU A 62 8.26 14.42 -4.27
C GLU A 62 9.67 15.02 -4.31
N ILE A 63 10.62 14.17 -4.66
CA ILE A 63 11.95 14.58 -5.12
C ILE A 63 12.16 14.05 -6.53
N THR A 64 12.77 14.89 -7.37
CA THR A 64 13.08 14.52 -8.75
C THR A 64 14.20 13.48 -8.80
N GLY A 65 14.20 12.72 -9.88
CA GLY A 65 15.19 11.70 -10.18
C GLY A 65 15.00 11.21 -11.61
N GLU A 66 15.72 10.14 -11.95
CA GLU A 66 15.79 9.58 -13.29
C GLU A 66 15.70 8.05 -13.24
N GLY A 67 15.28 7.44 -14.35
CA GLY A 67 15.16 5.99 -14.50
C GLY A 67 13.72 5.48 -14.46
N ASP A 68 13.59 4.17 -14.66
CA ASP A 68 12.29 3.47 -14.69
C ASP A 68 11.85 3.02 -13.28
N ASP A 69 12.75 2.97 -12.30
CA ASP A 69 12.40 2.65 -10.91
C ASP A 69 11.91 3.89 -10.18
N ILE A 70 10.73 3.80 -9.55
CA ILE A 70 10.06 4.90 -8.85
C ILE A 70 9.89 4.53 -7.39
N GLY A 71 10.45 5.32 -6.47
CA GLY A 71 10.19 5.13 -5.04
C GLY A 71 8.83 5.69 -4.63
N LEU A 72 8.05 4.91 -3.87
CA LEU A 72 6.82 5.38 -3.24
C LEU A 72 6.86 5.07 -1.74
N ILE A 73 6.98 6.12 -0.93
CA ILE A 73 6.91 6.03 0.54
C ILE A 73 5.48 6.31 0.99
N LEU A 74 4.92 5.43 1.83
CA LEU A 74 3.65 5.69 2.51
C LEU A 74 3.91 5.85 4.01
N GLY A 75 4.15 7.08 4.46
CA GLY A 75 4.55 7.43 5.82
C GLY A 75 3.38 7.87 6.69
N LEU A 76 2.48 6.93 7.05
CA LEU A 76 1.25 7.24 7.79
C LEU A 76 1.35 6.90 9.28
N SER A 77 2.01 5.78 9.60
CA SER A 77 2.10 5.27 10.97
C SER A 77 3.33 5.80 11.75
N ALA A 78 4.29 6.38 11.02
CA ALA A 78 5.48 7.05 11.52
C ALA A 78 6.10 7.90 10.39
N THR A 79 6.89 8.90 10.76
CA THR A 79 7.64 9.75 9.81
C THR A 79 8.72 8.94 9.11
N VAL A 80 8.84 9.15 7.80
CA VAL A 80 9.85 8.53 6.94
C VAL A 80 10.42 9.59 6.01
N ASP A 81 11.74 9.75 6.05
CA ASP A 81 12.45 10.67 5.18
C ASP A 81 12.84 10.03 3.85
N PHE A 82 12.99 10.87 2.81
CA PHE A 82 13.41 10.44 1.48
C PHE A 82 14.75 9.68 1.49
N ASP A 83 15.66 10.04 2.40
CA ASP A 83 16.98 9.40 2.54
C ASP A 83 16.88 7.89 2.75
N ARG A 84 15.82 7.43 3.41
CA ARG A 84 15.60 5.99 3.63
C ARG A 84 15.36 5.25 2.32
N ALA A 85 14.55 5.81 1.43
CA ALA A 85 14.33 5.23 0.10
C ALA A 85 15.55 5.44 -0.81
N ARG A 86 16.23 6.60 -0.72
CA ARG A 86 17.46 6.86 -1.49
C ARG A 86 18.61 5.92 -1.17
N SER A 87 18.69 5.40 0.05
CA SER A 87 19.69 4.38 0.38
C SER A 87 19.51 3.08 -0.43
N VAL A 88 18.31 2.84 -0.95
CA VAL A 88 17.96 1.70 -1.80
C VAL A 88 17.91 2.09 -3.28
N LEU A 89 17.40 3.30 -3.59
CA LEU A 89 17.21 3.82 -4.94
C LEU A 89 17.86 5.22 -5.07
N PRO A 90 19.19 5.31 -5.26
CA PRO A 90 19.90 6.58 -5.14
C PRO A 90 19.50 7.65 -6.17
N SER A 91 19.16 7.25 -7.40
CA SER A 91 18.87 8.15 -8.52
C SER A 91 17.38 8.24 -8.88
N ALA A 92 16.53 7.37 -8.33
CA ALA A 92 15.12 7.29 -8.68
C ALA A 92 14.36 8.56 -8.28
N PRO A 93 13.32 8.97 -9.04
CA PRO A 93 12.30 9.86 -8.51
C PRO A 93 11.59 9.17 -7.33
N ILE A 94 11.32 9.91 -6.26
CA ILE A 94 10.68 9.36 -5.06
C ILE A 94 9.51 10.25 -4.66
N TYR A 95 8.35 9.61 -4.49
CA TYR A 95 7.11 10.19 -3.96
C TYR A 95 6.94 9.78 -2.51
N ARG A 96 6.37 10.66 -1.69
CA ARG A 96 6.00 10.38 -0.31
C ARG A 96 4.60 10.88 -0.03
N LEU A 97 3.70 9.93 0.25
CA LEU A 97 2.41 10.24 0.84
C LEU A 97 2.53 10.17 2.37
N SER A 98 2.19 11.25 3.05
CA SER A 98 2.19 11.36 4.51
C SER A 98 0.96 12.10 5.03
N ILE A 99 0.83 12.16 6.35
CA ILE A 99 -0.11 13.03 7.05
C ILE A 99 0.67 14.00 7.94
N ALA A 100 0.05 15.11 8.34
CA ALA A 100 0.68 16.11 9.20
C ALA A 100 1.27 15.51 10.49
N GLU A 101 0.57 14.55 11.11
CA GLU A 101 1.00 13.87 12.33
C GLU A 101 0.96 12.33 12.16
N PRO A 102 2.03 11.72 11.64
CA PRO A 102 2.10 10.27 11.47
C PRO A 102 2.00 9.54 12.81
N GLN A 103 1.05 8.61 12.92
CA GLN A 103 0.84 7.83 14.13
C GLN A 103 0.14 6.51 13.85
N ARG A 104 0.35 5.51 14.72
CA ARG A 104 -0.14 4.14 14.52
C ARG A 104 -1.67 4.00 14.45
N ASP A 105 -2.40 4.90 15.10
CA ASP A 105 -3.86 4.91 15.17
C ASP A 105 -4.46 6.07 14.35
N CYS A 106 -3.79 6.49 13.27
CA CYS A 106 -4.28 7.55 12.38
C CYS A 106 -5.56 7.18 11.60
N ILE A 107 -5.89 5.89 11.49
CA ILE A 107 -7.12 5.41 10.88
C ILE A 107 -8.16 5.14 11.98
N GLY A 108 -9.22 5.95 11.99
CA GLY A 108 -10.31 5.83 12.95
C GLY A 108 -11.64 5.38 12.33
N SER A 109 -11.80 5.51 11.02
CA SER A 109 -13.09 5.37 10.34
C SER A 109 -12.97 4.74 8.94
N GLN A 110 -14.13 4.38 8.35
CA GLN A 110 -14.19 3.92 6.97
C GLN A 110 -13.91 5.06 5.98
N GLU A 111 -14.27 6.28 6.35
CA GLU A 111 -14.03 7.50 5.59
C GLU A 111 -12.53 7.80 5.45
N ASP A 112 -11.73 7.53 6.48
CA ASP A 112 -10.26 7.65 6.43
C ASP A 112 -9.68 6.68 5.37
N LEU A 113 -10.17 5.44 5.35
CA LEU A 113 -9.78 4.45 4.35
C LEU A 113 -10.26 4.83 2.96
N ALA A 114 -11.46 5.39 2.82
CA ALA A 114 -11.97 5.86 1.54
C ALA A 114 -11.10 6.99 0.95
N GLN A 115 -10.68 7.95 1.79
CA GLN A 115 -9.76 9.02 1.39
C GLN A 115 -8.40 8.45 0.94
N LEU A 116 -7.85 7.49 1.69
CA LEU A 116 -6.61 6.83 1.31
C LEU A 116 -6.72 6.04 0.01
N ARG A 117 -7.81 5.30 -0.20
CA ARG A 117 -8.04 4.58 -1.46
C ARG A 117 -8.10 5.54 -2.64
N ALA A 118 -8.78 6.68 -2.50
CA ALA A 118 -8.86 7.69 -3.54
C ALA A 118 -7.48 8.32 -3.85
N ALA A 119 -6.70 8.63 -2.81
CA ALA A 119 -5.35 9.15 -2.95
C ALA A 119 -4.42 8.13 -3.63
N LEU A 120 -4.45 6.87 -3.23
CA LEU A 120 -3.63 5.80 -3.81
C LEU A 120 -3.93 5.59 -5.30
N ARG A 121 -5.21 5.53 -5.69
CA ARG A 121 -5.61 5.47 -7.12
C ARG A 121 -5.02 6.64 -7.91
N SER A 122 -5.17 7.85 -7.38
CA SER A 122 -4.65 9.07 -8.03
C SER A 122 -3.13 9.06 -8.16
N ILE A 123 -2.41 8.57 -7.15
CA ILE A 123 -0.96 8.47 -7.15
C ILE A 123 -0.48 7.42 -8.16
N TYR A 124 -1.10 6.24 -8.20
CA TYR A 124 -0.73 5.19 -9.17
C TYR A 124 -0.95 5.66 -10.61
N ASP A 125 -2.09 6.28 -10.89
CA ASP A 125 -2.40 6.86 -12.19
C ASP A 125 -1.38 7.95 -12.56
N GLU A 126 -1.05 8.85 -11.63
CA GLU A 126 -0.10 9.94 -11.88
C GLU A 126 1.31 9.44 -12.15
N ILE A 127 1.80 8.47 -11.36
CA ILE A 127 3.11 7.86 -11.57
C ILE A 127 3.16 7.16 -12.93
N SER A 128 2.14 6.36 -13.25
CA SER A 128 2.03 5.65 -14.53
C SER A 128 2.02 6.62 -15.72
N ARG A 129 1.27 7.72 -15.61
CA ARG A 129 1.17 8.75 -16.64
C ARG A 129 2.49 9.49 -16.85
N ARG A 130 3.23 9.78 -15.77
CA ARG A 130 4.44 10.60 -15.82
C ARG A 130 5.68 9.80 -16.25
N HIS A 131 5.80 8.55 -15.82
CA HIS A 131 7.00 7.73 -16.01
C HIS A 131 6.82 6.62 -17.05
N GLY A 132 5.59 6.36 -17.49
CA GLY A 132 5.28 5.40 -18.55
C GLY A 132 5.22 3.95 -18.08
N ARG A 133 4.75 3.06 -18.97
CA ARG A 133 4.39 1.66 -18.63
C ARG A 133 5.56 0.73 -18.32
N LYS A 134 6.80 1.16 -18.56
CA LYS A 134 8.01 0.38 -18.25
C LYS A 134 8.47 0.58 -16.81
N ALA A 135 7.93 1.58 -16.13
CA ALA A 135 8.33 1.91 -14.78
C ALA A 135 7.92 0.85 -13.76
N CYS A 136 8.67 0.73 -12.67
CA CYS A 136 8.35 -0.12 -11.52
C CYS A 136 8.22 0.73 -10.26
N ILE A 137 7.16 0.50 -9.49
CA ILE A 137 6.98 1.14 -8.18
C ILE A 137 7.71 0.33 -7.12
N HIS A 138 8.65 0.94 -6.43
CA HIS A 138 9.27 0.42 -5.22
C HIS A 138 8.56 1.01 -4.01
N LEU A 139 7.65 0.24 -3.43
CA LEU A 139 6.81 0.63 -2.31
C LEU A 139 7.54 0.43 -0.98
N PHE A 140 7.65 1.50 -0.20
CA PHE A 140 8.15 1.52 1.18
C PHE A 140 6.99 1.81 2.15
N PRO A 141 6.22 0.78 2.54
CA PRO A 141 5.06 0.97 3.40
C PRO A 141 5.48 1.23 4.84
N VAL A 142 4.99 2.31 5.43
CA VAL A 142 5.05 2.57 6.88
C VAL A 142 3.64 2.97 7.32
N VAL A 143 2.72 2.01 7.22
CA VAL A 143 1.27 2.25 7.31
C VAL A 143 0.58 1.39 8.38
N PRO A 144 -0.60 1.80 8.86
CA PRO A 144 -1.48 0.94 9.65
C PRO A 144 -1.92 -0.32 8.90
N VAL A 145 -2.30 -1.37 9.64
CA VAL A 145 -2.60 -2.70 9.08
C VAL A 145 -3.79 -2.71 8.11
N SER A 146 -4.81 -1.89 8.35
CA SER A 146 -5.94 -1.79 7.41
C SER A 146 -5.50 -1.16 6.08
N VAL A 147 -4.65 -0.13 6.14
CA VAL A 147 -4.10 0.51 4.93
C VAL A 147 -3.24 -0.46 4.15
N ALA A 148 -2.48 -1.33 4.81
CA ALA A 148 -1.70 -2.36 4.12
C ALA A 148 -2.59 -3.28 3.26
N VAL A 149 -3.76 -3.67 3.75
CA VAL A 149 -4.74 -4.43 2.94
C VAL A 149 -5.27 -3.57 1.79
N GLU A 150 -5.60 -2.31 2.04
CA GLU A 150 -6.16 -1.42 1.03
C GLU A 150 -5.19 -1.08 -0.10
N ILE A 151 -3.87 -1.00 0.17
CA ILE A 151 -2.84 -0.86 -0.87
C ILE A 151 -2.99 -1.98 -1.91
N GLY A 152 -3.11 -3.21 -1.44
CA GLY A 152 -3.28 -4.38 -2.30
C GLY A 152 -4.62 -4.40 -3.02
N ARG A 153 -5.71 -4.06 -2.32
CA ARG A 153 -7.06 -4.04 -2.90
C ARG A 153 -7.19 -2.99 -4.00
N VAL A 154 -6.56 -1.84 -3.82
CA VAL A 154 -6.58 -0.73 -4.78
C VAL A 154 -5.75 -1.03 -6.02
N TRP A 155 -4.62 -1.75 -5.87
CA TRP A 155 -3.73 -2.07 -6.99
C TRP A 155 -4.38 -3.02 -7.99
N MET A 156 -4.43 -2.62 -9.26
CA MET A 156 -5.09 -3.33 -10.35
C MET A 156 -4.07 -4.02 -11.27
N PRO A 157 -4.04 -5.36 -11.34
CA PRO A 157 -3.01 -6.10 -12.09
C PRO A 157 -2.86 -5.75 -13.58
N LYS A 158 -3.92 -5.24 -14.21
CA LYS A 158 -3.93 -4.93 -15.66
C LYS A 158 -3.71 -3.44 -15.97
N ALA A 159 -3.83 -2.57 -14.97
CA ALA A 159 -3.83 -1.12 -15.16
C ALA A 159 -2.61 -0.45 -14.52
N ASP A 160 -2.26 -0.89 -13.30
CA ASP A 160 -1.18 -0.29 -12.53
C ASP A 160 0.19 -0.87 -12.90
N LEU A 161 1.23 -0.09 -12.60
CA LEU A 161 2.62 -0.50 -12.77
C LEU A 161 2.96 -1.70 -11.86
N PRO A 162 3.92 -2.56 -12.27
CA PRO A 162 4.46 -3.57 -11.38
C PRO A 162 5.02 -2.93 -10.10
N MET A 163 4.90 -3.62 -8.98
CA MET A 163 5.24 -3.09 -7.66
C MET A 163 6.15 -4.04 -6.88
N THR A 164 7.31 -3.56 -6.47
CA THR A 164 8.18 -4.23 -5.49
C THR A 164 7.88 -3.69 -4.10
N ILE A 165 7.50 -4.58 -3.19
CA ILE A 165 7.17 -4.23 -1.80
C ILE A 165 8.39 -4.46 -0.93
N TYR A 166 8.74 -3.44 -0.15
CA TYR A 166 9.82 -3.49 0.83
C TYR A 166 9.28 -3.68 2.25
N ASP A 167 10.06 -4.33 3.11
CA ASP A 167 9.82 -4.40 4.54
C ASP A 167 10.99 -3.81 5.32
N GLU A 168 10.71 -3.14 6.43
CA GLU A 168 11.73 -2.54 7.28
C GLU A 168 12.30 -3.61 8.23
N HIS A 169 13.55 -4.01 7.99
CA HIS A 169 14.30 -4.90 8.86
C HIS A 169 15.41 -4.15 9.58
N ARG A 170 15.11 -3.67 10.80
CA ARG A 170 16.10 -2.98 11.66
C ARG A 170 17.38 -3.80 11.87
N ALA A 171 17.26 -5.11 12.05
CA ALA A 171 18.41 -6.00 12.23
C ALA A 171 19.26 -6.19 10.96
N LYS A 172 18.71 -5.90 9.78
CA LYS A 172 19.38 -6.02 8.48
C LYS A 172 19.71 -4.66 7.86
N GLY A 173 19.64 -3.57 8.64
CA GLY A 173 20.11 -2.26 8.23
C GLY A 173 19.17 -1.46 7.31
N GLY A 174 17.87 -1.78 7.23
CA GLY A 174 16.91 -0.92 6.50
C GLY A 174 15.83 -1.66 5.75
N PHE A 175 15.42 -1.12 4.61
CA PHE A 175 14.39 -1.68 3.75
C PHE A 175 14.97 -2.78 2.85
N HIS A 176 14.28 -3.92 2.77
CA HIS A 176 14.63 -5.03 1.89
C HIS A 176 13.43 -5.43 1.03
N PRO A 177 13.63 -5.74 -0.26
CA PRO A 177 12.54 -6.22 -1.10
C PRO A 177 12.08 -7.59 -0.57
N CYS A 178 10.77 -7.79 -0.49
CA CYS A 178 10.20 -8.99 0.13
C CYS A 178 9.08 -9.63 -0.69
N HIS A 179 8.40 -8.86 -1.55
CA HIS A 179 7.31 -9.36 -2.39
C HIS A 179 7.19 -8.51 -3.67
N HIS A 180 6.67 -9.10 -4.74
CA HIS A 180 6.48 -8.43 -6.03
C HIS A 180 5.06 -8.65 -6.55
N LEU A 181 4.43 -7.58 -7.05
CA LEU A 181 3.13 -7.62 -7.73
C LEU A 181 3.32 -7.28 -9.21
N GLY A 182 2.63 -7.98 -10.10
CA GLY A 182 2.62 -7.66 -11.54
C GLY A 182 3.80 -8.19 -12.35
N THR A 183 4.65 -9.02 -11.75
CA THR A 183 5.49 -9.95 -12.51
C THR A 183 4.66 -11.18 -12.85
N ASP A 184 4.69 -11.62 -14.10
CA ASP A 184 4.02 -12.84 -14.53
C ASP A 184 4.52 -14.03 -13.71
N LEU A 185 3.76 -14.44 -12.70
CA LEU A 185 3.71 -15.84 -12.34
C LEU A 185 2.85 -16.50 -13.41
N ASN A 186 3.47 -16.90 -14.51
CA ASN A 186 2.94 -17.94 -15.38
C ASN A 186 3.57 -19.27 -14.96
N PRO A 187 3.11 -19.95 -13.89
CA PRO A 187 3.66 -21.25 -13.49
C PRO A 187 3.28 -22.39 -14.45
N MET A 188 2.79 -22.10 -15.66
CA MET A 188 2.31 -23.07 -16.64
C MET A 188 2.98 -22.99 -18.02
N GLU A 189 4.09 -22.26 -18.18
CA GLU A 189 4.82 -22.20 -19.47
C GLU A 189 6.17 -22.95 -19.47
N ASP A 190 6.64 -23.44 -18.31
CA ASP A 190 7.85 -24.28 -18.21
C ASP A 190 7.56 -25.80 -18.19
N ALA A 191 6.38 -26.21 -18.67
CA ALA A 191 5.98 -27.62 -18.74
C ALA A 191 5.41 -28.02 -20.12
N ALA A 192 6.02 -27.51 -21.19
CA ALA A 192 5.75 -27.94 -22.56
C ALA A 192 7.02 -28.47 -23.24
#